data_AF-A0A6I2Y815-F1
#
_entry.id   AF-A0A6I2Y815-F1
#
_cell.length_a   1.000
_cell.length_b   1.000
_cell.length_c   1.000
_cell.angle_alpha   90.00
_cell.angle_beta   90.00
_cell.angle_gamma   90.00
#
_symmetry.space_group_name_H-M   'P 1'
#
loop_
_entity.id
_entity.type
_entity.pdbx_description
1 polymer ?
#
loop_
_entity_poly.entity_id
_entity_poly.type
_entity_poly.pdbx_seq_one_letter_code
_entity_poly.pdbx_strand_id
1 'polypeptide(L)'
;MKTWWRRSPGISRSELLAAIGVAVAATLVQFYTLVCHIGSRIASDLGDPLSQAWQIGWGGHALLHQPLAFWQANQFWPSPDSLAFSDALAGYAPLAMFGSGLQATIVHYNLAFLFSFALAFVAVWLLTRELGVGNLAALAGGAAFAFSPWRMQQGPHLHILSSGGIALALFLLLRGYRQQSAGLIIAGWLVAGWQQSIGFSLAIQMDYLLLLLGLIGAVTWVVAGRPKPSRGELVGTALGLVGFGIAIWWSLRPYARVVDANTGTSYSLSTVMSMSPSPWSFLAPPRQTALWDGWADWIMPRTGHGYSLYPGVVAALLALVGLFWKGVPKAIRIGLAVTTLGAMLLSLGVRLSGPGRFLPYRALHDWFPGWDVIRTPGRIHTVTTLALALLVAGGVALVQERLVARGRGQIGSALAVAATLLILADGSGIPYPAPQVPKPAAGLSQVEGPLVQIPAGAQNNREYLIWSTESFPKMVNGRSTHAP
;
A
#
# COMPACT_ATOMS: atom_id res chain seq x y z
N MET A 1 -15.14 18.19 21.01
CA MET A 1 -14.46 16.90 20.75
C MET A 1 -15.37 15.71 21.04
N LYS A 2 -15.96 15.58 22.24
CA LYS A 2 -16.88 14.46 22.60
C LYS A 2 -18.05 14.24 21.62
N THR A 3 -18.68 15.31 21.14
CA THR A 3 -19.80 15.23 20.19
C THR A 3 -19.38 14.81 18.77
N TRP A 4 -18.17 15.18 18.33
CA TRP A 4 -17.65 14.80 17.01
C TRP A 4 -17.34 13.31 16.95
N TRP A 5 -16.80 12.74 18.03
CA TRP A 5 -16.47 11.30 18.11
C TRP A 5 -17.68 10.36 18.04
N ARG A 6 -18.90 10.86 18.23
CA ARG A 6 -20.13 10.05 18.10
C ARG A 6 -20.88 10.29 16.79
N ARG A 7 -20.39 11.20 15.94
CA ARG A 7 -21.03 11.50 14.64
C ARG A 7 -20.45 10.58 13.58
N SER A 8 -21.29 9.74 12.99
CA SER A 8 -20.97 9.02 11.76
C SER A 8 -21.84 9.58 10.62
N PRO A 9 -21.23 10.21 9.61
CA PRO A 9 -21.97 10.71 8.45
C PRO A 9 -22.67 9.60 7.68
N GLY A 10 -23.89 9.89 7.21
CA GLY A 10 -24.57 9.04 6.24
C GLY A 10 -23.79 8.99 4.93
N ILE A 11 -23.58 7.79 4.40
CA ILE A 11 -23.00 7.56 3.07
C ILE A 11 -24.07 6.82 2.29
N SER A 12 -24.63 7.46 1.26
CA SER A 12 -25.68 6.83 0.46
C SER A 12 -25.09 5.76 -0.46
N ARG A 13 -25.91 4.80 -0.88
CA ARG A 13 -25.50 3.80 -1.89
C ARG A 13 -25.11 4.47 -3.21
N SER A 14 -25.80 5.52 -3.62
CA SER A 14 -25.49 6.25 -4.85
C SER A 14 -24.16 6.99 -4.78
N GLU A 15 -23.84 7.62 -3.64
CA GLU A 15 -22.53 8.25 -3.41
C GLU A 15 -21.40 7.21 -3.51
N LEU A 16 -21.57 6.07 -2.84
CA LEU A 16 -20.58 4.99 -2.88
C LEU A 16 -20.37 4.44 -4.29
N LEU A 17 -21.46 4.13 -5.01
CA LEU A 17 -21.38 3.62 -6.38
C LEU A 17 -20.74 4.64 -7.33
N ALA A 18 -21.04 5.93 -7.17
CA ALA A 18 -20.39 6.99 -7.95
C ALA A 18 -18.90 7.08 -7.66
N ALA A 19 -18.48 7.01 -6.38
CA ALA A 19 -17.08 7.03 -6.00
C ALA A 19 -16.32 5.79 -6.53
N ILE A 20 -16.93 4.61 -6.49
CA ILE A 20 -16.39 3.39 -7.12
C ILE A 20 -16.27 3.59 -8.63
N GLY A 21 -17.30 4.11 -9.30
CA GLY A 21 -17.28 4.39 -10.73
C GLY A 21 -16.15 5.34 -11.12
N VAL A 22 -15.95 6.43 -10.37
CA VAL A 22 -14.83 7.37 -10.57
C VAL A 22 -13.48 6.70 -10.34
N ALA A 23 -13.34 5.92 -9.27
CA ALA A 23 -12.10 5.20 -8.97
C ALA A 23 -11.71 4.20 -10.07
N VAL A 24 -12.69 3.43 -10.55
CA VAL A 24 -12.50 2.47 -11.65
C VAL A 24 -12.16 3.22 -12.94
N ALA A 25 -12.93 4.26 -13.30
CA ALA A 25 -12.67 5.03 -14.51
C ALA A 25 -11.27 5.68 -14.50
N ALA A 26 -10.87 6.32 -13.40
CA ALA A 26 -9.55 6.90 -13.26
C ALA A 26 -8.44 5.84 -13.39
N THR A 27 -8.63 4.66 -12.78
CA THR A 27 -7.68 3.55 -12.87
C THR A 27 -7.57 3.03 -14.32
N LEU A 28 -8.71 2.80 -14.99
CA LEU A 28 -8.72 2.31 -16.37
C LEU A 28 -8.08 3.30 -17.35
N VAL A 29 -8.34 4.59 -17.17
CA VAL A 29 -7.72 5.65 -17.99
C VAL A 29 -6.22 5.73 -17.75
N GLN A 30 -5.78 5.71 -16.48
CA GLN A 30 -4.36 5.82 -16.12
C GLN A 30 -3.53 4.64 -16.66
N PHE A 31 -4.14 3.45 -16.75
CA PHE A 31 -3.48 2.21 -17.13
C PHE A 31 -4.07 1.59 -18.41
N TYR A 32 -4.61 2.41 -19.32
CA TYR A 32 -5.32 1.91 -20.51
C TYR A 32 -4.45 0.98 -21.39
N THR A 33 -3.16 1.25 -21.50
CA THR A 33 -2.19 0.41 -22.24
C THR A 33 -2.12 -1.01 -21.70
N LEU A 34 -2.18 -1.15 -20.36
CA LEU A 34 -2.22 -2.43 -19.66
C LEU A 34 -3.57 -3.12 -19.85
N VAL A 35 -4.68 -2.38 -19.70
CA VAL A 35 -6.04 -2.92 -19.86
C VAL A 35 -6.24 -3.53 -21.25
N CYS A 36 -5.76 -2.87 -22.30
CA CYS A 36 -5.84 -3.39 -23.68
C CYS A 36 -5.05 -4.69 -23.90
N HIS A 37 -4.13 -5.06 -23.01
CA HIS A 37 -3.23 -6.21 -23.15
C HIS A 37 -3.10 -7.02 -21.85
N ILE A 38 -4.19 -7.12 -21.10
CA ILE A 38 -4.20 -7.59 -19.71
C ILE A 38 -3.64 -9.01 -19.50
N GLY A 39 -3.62 -9.85 -20.54
CA GLY A 39 -3.09 -11.22 -20.48
C GLY A 39 -1.73 -11.44 -21.15
N SER A 40 -1.11 -10.41 -21.73
CA SER A 40 0.16 -10.55 -22.45
C SER A 40 1.23 -9.56 -22.03
N ARG A 41 0.85 -8.44 -21.40
CA ARG A 41 1.76 -7.44 -20.85
C ARG A 41 1.65 -7.40 -19.33
N ILE A 42 2.67 -6.89 -18.65
CA ILE A 42 2.68 -6.76 -17.19
C ILE A 42 2.91 -5.31 -16.78
N ALA A 43 2.32 -4.87 -15.67
CA ALA A 43 2.45 -3.49 -15.21
C ALA A 43 3.90 -3.13 -14.81
N SER A 44 4.34 -1.92 -15.16
CA SER A 44 5.65 -1.33 -14.85
C SER A 44 6.81 -1.90 -15.66
N ASP A 45 7.36 -3.04 -15.26
CA ASP A 45 8.58 -3.60 -15.86
C ASP A 45 8.64 -5.14 -15.74
N LEU A 46 9.68 -5.75 -16.31
CA LEU A 46 9.93 -7.20 -16.25
C LEU A 46 10.76 -7.63 -15.03
N GLY A 47 10.89 -6.76 -14.02
CA GLY A 47 11.61 -7.02 -12.79
C GLY A 47 10.77 -7.79 -11.78
N ASP A 48 10.55 -7.17 -10.62
CA ASP A 48 9.78 -7.75 -9.52
C ASP A 48 8.31 -8.06 -9.86
N PRO A 49 7.64 -7.41 -10.83
CA PRO A 49 6.31 -7.81 -11.27
C PRO A 49 6.21 -9.28 -11.70
N LEU A 50 7.21 -9.84 -12.38
CA LEU A 50 7.16 -11.25 -12.82
C LEU A 50 7.16 -12.21 -11.62
N SER A 51 8.02 -11.97 -10.63
CA SER A 51 8.06 -12.76 -9.39
C SER A 51 6.77 -12.60 -8.58
N GLN A 52 6.22 -11.39 -8.48
CA GLN A 52 4.97 -11.15 -7.76
C GLN A 52 3.75 -11.75 -8.46
N ALA A 53 3.74 -11.77 -9.80
CA ALA A 53 2.74 -12.51 -10.55
C ALA A 53 2.82 -14.02 -10.24
N TRP A 54 4.03 -14.60 -10.26
CA TRP A 54 4.24 -15.98 -9.83
C TRP A 54 3.79 -16.24 -8.38
N GLN A 55 4.02 -15.33 -7.43
CA GLN A 55 3.55 -15.49 -6.04
C GLN A 55 2.03 -15.61 -5.95
N ILE A 56 1.29 -14.78 -6.71
CA ILE A 56 -0.17 -14.86 -6.77
C ILE A 56 -0.59 -16.20 -7.38
N GLY A 57 0.00 -16.58 -8.52
CA GLY A 57 -0.26 -17.87 -9.18
C GLY A 57 0.01 -19.07 -8.27
N TRP A 58 1.16 -19.06 -7.60
CA TRP A 58 1.54 -20.06 -6.60
C TRP A 58 0.54 -20.12 -5.45
N GLY A 59 0.12 -18.97 -4.93
CA GLY A 59 -0.87 -18.89 -3.86
C GLY A 59 -2.18 -19.57 -4.23
N GLY A 60 -2.70 -19.33 -5.44
CA GLY A 60 -3.88 -20.02 -5.96
C GLY A 60 -3.68 -21.53 -6.10
N HIS A 61 -2.56 -21.95 -6.70
CA HIS A 61 -2.19 -23.36 -6.81
C HIS A 61 -2.11 -24.04 -5.44
N ALA A 62 -1.48 -23.40 -4.47
CA ALA A 62 -1.27 -23.95 -3.13
C ALA A 62 -2.59 -24.05 -2.34
N LEU A 63 -3.51 -23.08 -2.47
CA LEU A 63 -4.85 -23.18 -1.88
C LEU A 63 -5.64 -24.38 -2.43
N LEU A 64 -5.49 -24.69 -3.71
CA LEU A 64 -6.25 -25.75 -4.38
C LEU A 64 -5.65 -27.14 -4.19
N HIS A 65 -4.32 -27.28 -4.25
CA HIS A 65 -3.66 -28.59 -4.36
C HIS A 65 -2.89 -28.97 -3.10
N GLN A 66 -2.48 -28.01 -2.27
CA GLN A 66 -1.67 -28.28 -1.07
C GLN A 66 -1.84 -27.23 0.05
N PRO A 67 -3.06 -27.01 0.56
CA PRO A 67 -3.36 -25.89 1.47
C PRO A 67 -2.59 -25.96 2.81
N LEU A 68 -2.23 -27.16 3.26
CA LEU A 68 -1.42 -27.35 4.47
C LEU A 68 0.07 -27.03 4.26
N ALA A 69 0.53 -27.04 3.01
CA ALA A 69 1.90 -26.71 2.60
C ALA A 69 1.97 -25.40 1.80
N PHE A 70 1.08 -24.43 2.11
CA PHE A 70 0.95 -23.16 1.38
C PHE A 70 2.29 -22.44 1.14
N TRP A 71 3.17 -22.46 2.14
CA TRP A 71 4.45 -21.76 2.15
C TRP A 71 5.58 -22.50 1.42
N GLN A 72 5.37 -23.76 1.05
CA GLN A 72 6.38 -24.60 0.40
C GLN A 72 6.39 -24.39 -1.12
N ALA A 73 6.93 -23.26 -1.55
CA ALA A 73 7.00 -22.91 -2.97
C ALA A 73 7.85 -23.87 -3.81
N ASN A 74 7.60 -23.87 -5.12
CA ASN A 74 8.35 -24.69 -6.06
C ASN A 74 9.78 -24.20 -6.28
N GLN A 75 10.14 -22.98 -5.89
CA GLN A 75 11.49 -22.45 -5.99
C GLN A 75 12.39 -22.83 -4.81
N PHE A 76 13.70 -22.80 -5.04
CA PHE A 76 14.75 -23.11 -4.07
C PHE A 76 14.66 -24.51 -3.45
N TRP A 77 14.13 -25.48 -4.19
CA TRP A 77 14.08 -26.87 -3.72
C TRP A 77 15.49 -27.36 -3.36
N PRO A 78 15.69 -28.06 -2.21
CA PRO A 78 14.68 -28.55 -1.26
C PRO A 78 14.40 -27.63 -0.05
N SER A 79 14.77 -26.34 -0.12
CA SER A 79 14.65 -25.42 1.01
C SER A 79 13.19 -25.24 1.48
N PRO A 80 12.92 -25.35 2.80
CA PRO A 80 11.56 -25.25 3.32
C PRO A 80 11.04 -23.80 3.33
N ASP A 81 9.71 -23.65 3.28
CA ASP A 81 9.01 -22.35 3.39
C ASP A 81 9.50 -21.29 2.39
N SER A 82 9.94 -21.71 1.20
CA SER A 82 10.59 -20.82 0.22
C SER A 82 9.69 -19.70 -0.32
N LEU A 83 8.37 -19.74 -0.09
CA LEU A 83 7.48 -18.60 -0.33
C LEU A 83 7.75 -17.42 0.62
N ALA A 84 8.16 -17.72 1.87
CA ALA A 84 8.45 -16.74 2.92
C ALA A 84 9.83 -16.07 2.77
N PHE A 85 10.59 -16.35 1.70
CA PHE A 85 11.85 -15.64 1.42
C PHE A 85 11.61 -14.21 0.90
N SER A 86 10.35 -13.84 0.69
CA SER A 86 9.88 -12.51 0.29
C SER A 86 8.44 -12.28 0.77
N ASP A 87 7.90 -11.08 0.56
CA ASP A 87 6.47 -10.82 0.75
C ASP A 87 5.64 -11.79 -0.11
N ALA A 88 4.68 -12.50 0.48
CA ALA A 88 4.01 -13.63 -0.17
C ALA A 88 2.79 -13.26 -1.03
N LEU A 89 2.27 -12.03 -0.92
CA LEU A 89 1.04 -11.58 -1.58
C LEU A 89 -0.17 -12.51 -1.33
N ALA A 90 -0.20 -13.19 -0.19
CA ALA A 90 -1.20 -14.23 0.09
C ALA A 90 -2.64 -13.67 0.14
N GLY A 91 -2.82 -12.39 0.45
CA GLY A 91 -4.10 -11.71 0.36
C GLY A 91 -4.71 -11.69 -1.05
N TYR A 92 -3.92 -11.93 -2.10
CA TYR A 92 -4.36 -12.05 -3.49
C TYR A 92 -4.45 -13.48 -4.00
N ALA A 93 -4.02 -14.48 -3.23
CA ALA A 93 -4.04 -15.88 -3.63
C ALA A 93 -5.41 -16.38 -4.15
N PRO A 94 -6.57 -15.95 -3.59
CA PRO A 94 -7.87 -16.37 -4.11
C PRO A 94 -8.14 -15.98 -5.56
N LEU A 95 -7.50 -14.91 -6.08
CA LEU A 95 -7.65 -14.52 -7.49
C LEU A 95 -7.14 -15.61 -8.43
N ALA A 96 -6.07 -16.30 -8.04
CA ALA A 96 -5.44 -17.36 -8.82
C ALA A 96 -6.05 -18.75 -8.62
N MET A 97 -7.19 -18.86 -7.93
CA MET A 97 -7.97 -20.09 -7.91
C MET A 97 -8.78 -20.29 -9.21
N PHE A 98 -8.87 -19.25 -10.06
CA PHE A 98 -9.66 -19.25 -11.29
C PHE A 98 -8.75 -19.19 -12.52
N GLY A 99 -8.49 -20.36 -13.12
CA GLY A 99 -7.57 -20.51 -14.25
C GLY A 99 -6.12 -20.71 -13.80
N SER A 100 -5.30 -21.29 -14.69
CA SER A 100 -3.90 -21.64 -14.44
C SER A 100 -3.02 -21.33 -15.66
N GLY A 101 -1.71 -21.47 -15.51
CA GLY A 101 -0.74 -21.19 -16.56
C GLY A 101 -0.34 -19.71 -16.64
N LEU A 102 0.55 -19.43 -17.59
CA LEU A 102 1.21 -18.13 -17.73
C LEU A 102 0.20 -17.00 -17.96
N GLN A 103 -0.70 -17.20 -18.92
CA GLN A 103 -1.67 -16.16 -19.30
C GLN A 103 -2.60 -15.80 -18.14
N ALA A 104 -3.16 -16.80 -17.45
CA ALA A 104 -4.03 -16.57 -16.29
C ALA A 104 -3.29 -15.83 -15.18
N THR A 105 -2.05 -16.25 -14.88
CA THR A 105 -1.22 -15.60 -13.86
C THR A 105 -0.97 -14.12 -14.17
N ILE A 106 -0.68 -13.77 -15.42
CA ILE A 106 -0.51 -12.37 -15.87
C ILE A 106 -1.82 -11.59 -15.65
N VAL A 107 -2.96 -12.17 -16.02
CA VAL A 107 -4.28 -11.54 -15.80
C VAL A 107 -4.52 -11.31 -14.31
N HIS A 108 -4.28 -12.30 -13.44
CA HIS A 108 -4.48 -12.17 -12.00
C HIS A 108 -3.62 -11.05 -11.40
N TYR A 109 -2.35 -10.97 -11.78
CA TYR A 109 -1.45 -9.90 -11.34
C TYR A 109 -1.94 -8.52 -11.78
N ASN A 110 -2.30 -8.37 -13.06
CA ASN A 110 -2.76 -7.08 -13.58
C ASN A 110 -4.10 -6.66 -12.96
N LEU A 111 -5.01 -7.60 -12.72
CA LEU A 111 -6.25 -7.32 -11.99
C LEU A 111 -5.97 -6.90 -10.55
N ALA A 112 -5.04 -7.57 -9.85
CA ALA A 112 -4.62 -7.17 -8.50
C ALA A 112 -3.98 -5.77 -8.48
N PHE A 113 -3.17 -5.46 -9.50
CA PHE A 113 -2.57 -4.15 -9.69
C PHE A 113 -3.64 -3.06 -9.85
N LEU A 114 -4.59 -3.22 -10.79
CA LEU A 114 -5.68 -2.25 -11.00
C LEU A 114 -6.56 -2.14 -9.75
N PHE A 115 -6.87 -3.27 -9.11
CA PHE A 115 -7.63 -3.31 -7.86
C PHE A 115 -6.94 -2.52 -6.74
N SER A 116 -5.61 -2.58 -6.63
CA SER A 116 -4.86 -1.85 -5.59
C SER A 116 -5.08 -0.33 -5.64
N PHE A 117 -5.19 0.23 -6.84
CA PHE A 117 -5.45 1.66 -7.06
C PHE A 117 -6.91 2.03 -6.78
N ALA A 118 -7.86 1.27 -7.35
CA ALA A 118 -9.27 1.51 -7.14
C ALA A 118 -9.66 1.37 -5.65
N LEU A 119 -9.17 0.33 -4.98
CA LEU A 119 -9.40 0.11 -3.55
C LEU A 119 -8.87 1.27 -2.72
N ALA A 120 -7.65 1.73 -2.98
CA ALA A 120 -7.07 2.83 -2.21
C ALA A 120 -7.82 4.15 -2.40
N PHE A 121 -8.27 4.44 -3.62
CA PHE A 121 -9.08 5.62 -3.90
C PHE A 121 -10.37 5.57 -3.08
N VAL A 122 -11.12 4.47 -3.18
CA VAL A 122 -12.41 4.29 -2.49
C VAL A 122 -12.23 4.27 -0.98
N ALA A 123 -11.17 3.62 -0.47
CA ALA A 123 -10.88 3.53 0.95
C ALA A 123 -10.61 4.91 1.58
N VAL A 124 -9.83 5.77 0.90
CA VAL A 124 -9.58 7.14 1.39
C VAL A 124 -10.79 8.03 1.18
N TRP A 125 -11.54 7.87 0.10
CA TRP A 125 -12.84 8.52 -0.05
C TRP A 125 -13.76 8.17 1.13
N LEU A 126 -13.90 6.89 1.48
CA LEU A 126 -14.70 6.44 2.63
C LEU A 126 -14.19 7.04 3.95
N LEU A 127 -12.88 6.98 4.19
CA LEU A 127 -12.27 7.51 5.41
C LEU A 127 -12.49 9.03 5.55
N THR A 128 -12.32 9.79 4.47
CA THR A 128 -12.57 11.24 4.48
C THR A 128 -14.05 11.60 4.63
N ARG A 129 -14.95 10.83 3.99
CA ARG A 129 -16.40 10.94 4.22
C ARG A 129 -16.75 10.72 5.68
N GLU A 130 -16.15 9.71 6.32
CA GLU A 130 -16.34 9.45 7.76
C GLU A 130 -15.81 10.62 8.60
N LEU A 131 -14.73 11.30 8.20
CA LEU A 131 -14.27 12.54 8.87
C LEU A 131 -15.21 13.75 8.69
N GLY A 132 -16.25 13.63 7.85
CA GLY A 132 -17.25 14.67 7.61
C GLY A 132 -16.99 15.51 6.36
N VAL A 133 -16.02 15.13 5.51
CA VAL A 133 -15.74 15.82 4.25
C VAL A 133 -16.87 15.56 3.25
N GLY A 134 -17.29 16.57 2.48
CA GLY A 134 -18.30 16.43 1.43
C GLY A 134 -17.85 15.53 0.26
N ASN A 135 -18.80 15.04 -0.55
CA ASN A 135 -18.52 14.03 -1.59
C ASN A 135 -17.41 14.42 -2.57
N LEU A 136 -17.49 15.61 -3.19
CA LEU A 136 -16.51 16.05 -4.19
C LEU A 136 -15.11 16.27 -3.59
N ALA A 137 -15.03 16.84 -2.40
CA ALA A 137 -13.77 17.03 -1.69
C ALA A 137 -13.14 15.68 -1.26
N ALA A 138 -13.97 14.69 -0.93
CA ALA A 138 -13.50 13.34 -0.64
C ALA A 138 -12.91 12.64 -1.88
N LEU A 139 -13.42 12.92 -3.09
CA LEU A 139 -12.83 12.40 -4.34
C LEU A 139 -11.40 12.91 -4.54
N ALA A 140 -11.14 14.18 -4.22
CA ALA A 140 -9.79 14.74 -4.25
C ALA A 140 -8.84 14.04 -3.26
N GLY A 141 -9.32 13.70 -2.06
CA GLY A 141 -8.57 12.88 -1.10
C GLY A 141 -8.25 11.48 -1.63
N GLY A 142 -9.26 10.81 -2.21
CA GLY A 142 -9.08 9.51 -2.86
C GLY A 142 -8.02 9.55 -3.96
N ALA A 143 -8.09 10.56 -4.84
CA ALA A 143 -7.12 10.77 -5.91
C ALA A 143 -5.71 11.02 -5.36
N ALA A 144 -5.58 11.88 -4.34
CA ALA A 144 -4.29 12.25 -3.75
C ALA A 144 -3.56 11.07 -3.12
N PHE A 145 -4.27 10.06 -2.61
CA PHE A 145 -3.64 8.87 -2.08
C PHE A 145 -3.38 7.80 -3.16
N ALA A 146 -4.38 7.49 -3.96
CA ALA A 146 -4.30 6.40 -4.94
C ALA A 146 -3.32 6.72 -6.06
N PHE A 147 -3.29 7.97 -6.53
CA PHE A 147 -2.47 8.40 -7.66
C PHE A 147 -1.41 9.43 -7.22
N SER A 148 -0.94 9.38 -5.97
CA SER A 148 0.21 10.21 -5.60
C SER A 148 1.44 9.88 -6.48
N PRO A 149 2.25 10.88 -6.87
CA PRO A 149 3.44 10.63 -7.68
C PRO A 149 4.37 9.57 -7.05
N TRP A 150 4.59 9.66 -5.74
CA TRP A 150 5.34 8.65 -4.99
C TRP A 150 4.83 7.22 -5.22
N ARG A 151 3.51 7.03 -5.12
CA ARG A 151 2.89 5.71 -5.26
C ARG A 151 3.00 5.19 -6.69
N MET A 152 2.87 6.06 -7.68
CA MET A 152 3.07 5.69 -9.10
C MET A 152 4.46 5.12 -9.35
N GLN A 153 5.48 5.66 -8.67
CA GLN A 153 6.85 5.16 -8.74
C GLN A 153 7.03 3.78 -8.07
N GLN A 154 6.14 3.41 -7.15
CA GLN A 154 6.13 2.06 -6.56
C GLN A 154 5.50 1.01 -7.49
N GLY A 155 5.25 1.35 -8.76
CA GLY A 155 4.79 0.46 -9.84
C GLY A 155 5.29 -0.99 -9.79
N PRO A 156 6.61 -1.23 -9.64
CA PRO A 156 7.15 -2.58 -9.63
C PRO A 156 6.80 -3.40 -8.37
N HIS A 157 6.26 -2.77 -7.32
CA HIS A 157 6.11 -3.35 -5.99
C HIS A 157 4.63 -3.43 -5.59
N LEU A 158 3.90 -4.41 -6.14
CA LEU A 158 2.49 -4.63 -5.81
C LEU A 158 2.24 -4.71 -4.29
N HIS A 159 3.10 -5.40 -3.55
CA HIS A 159 3.02 -5.45 -2.08
C HIS A 159 3.01 -4.07 -1.39
N ILE A 160 3.62 -3.03 -1.99
CA ILE A 160 3.60 -1.64 -1.51
C ILE A 160 2.41 -0.85 -2.09
N LEU A 161 2.05 -1.12 -3.35
CA LEU A 161 0.86 -0.53 -3.97
C LEU A 161 -0.43 -0.97 -3.28
N SER A 162 -0.44 -2.13 -2.66
CA SER A 162 -1.58 -2.68 -1.92
C SER A 162 -1.76 -2.03 -0.55
N SER A 163 -1.72 -0.71 -0.47
CA SER A 163 -1.88 0.08 0.77
C SER A 163 -3.32 0.54 1.02
N GLY A 164 -4.25 0.23 0.12
CA GLY A 164 -5.67 0.58 0.26
C GLY A 164 -6.37 -0.11 1.45
N GLY A 165 -5.91 -1.30 1.84
CA GLY A 165 -6.44 -2.02 3.00
C GLY A 165 -6.21 -1.28 4.31
N ILE A 166 -5.09 -0.57 4.45
CA ILE A 166 -4.80 0.28 5.62
C ILE A 166 -5.90 1.33 5.81
N ALA A 167 -6.20 2.11 4.76
CA ALA A 167 -7.23 3.14 4.83
C ALA A 167 -8.63 2.55 5.05
N LEU A 168 -8.93 1.40 4.44
CA LEU A 168 -10.23 0.73 4.59
C LEU A 168 -10.42 0.17 6.00
N ALA A 169 -9.38 -0.43 6.59
CA ALA A 169 -9.39 -0.89 7.97
C ALA A 169 -9.64 0.28 8.94
N LEU A 170 -8.92 1.40 8.75
CA LEU A 170 -9.11 2.61 9.56
C LEU A 170 -10.54 3.16 9.43
N PHE A 171 -11.10 3.18 8.23
CA PHE A 171 -12.49 3.60 8.01
C PHE A 171 -13.49 2.68 8.72
N LEU A 172 -13.38 1.36 8.53
CA LEU A 172 -14.30 0.38 9.11
C LEU A 172 -14.23 0.38 10.64
N LEU A 173 -13.03 0.45 11.21
CA LEU A 173 -12.84 0.56 12.65
C LEU A 173 -13.44 1.87 13.18
N LEU A 174 -13.10 3.02 12.59
CA LEU A 174 -13.62 4.32 13.01
C LEU A 174 -15.15 4.36 12.96
N ARG A 175 -15.74 3.93 11.84
CA ARG A 175 -17.19 3.88 11.65
C ARG A 175 -17.84 2.87 12.59
N GLY A 176 -17.22 1.71 12.79
CA GLY A 176 -17.69 0.67 13.69
C GLY A 176 -17.77 1.13 15.14
N TYR A 177 -16.73 1.78 15.67
CA TYR A 177 -16.76 2.36 17.02
C TYR A 177 -17.78 3.50 17.14
N ARG A 178 -17.91 4.36 16.11
CA ARG A 178 -18.90 5.45 16.11
C ARG A 178 -20.34 4.97 16.13
N GLN A 179 -20.61 3.89 15.39
CA GLN A 179 -21.94 3.28 15.28
C GLN A 179 -22.17 2.17 16.31
N GLN A 180 -21.16 1.86 17.13
CA GLN A 180 -21.18 0.77 18.11
C GLN A 180 -21.51 -0.59 17.47
N SER A 181 -21.09 -0.79 16.21
CA SER A 181 -21.41 -1.96 15.40
C SER A 181 -20.30 -2.99 15.46
N ALA A 182 -20.58 -4.14 16.09
CA ALA A 182 -19.64 -5.26 16.15
C ALA A 182 -19.21 -5.73 14.75
N GLY A 183 -20.14 -5.80 13.81
CA GLY A 183 -19.87 -6.28 12.45
C GLY A 183 -18.88 -5.39 11.70
N LEU A 184 -18.98 -4.07 11.84
CA LEU A 184 -18.03 -3.13 11.23
C LEU A 184 -16.65 -3.19 11.88
N ILE A 185 -16.59 -3.35 13.20
CA ILE A 185 -15.33 -3.49 13.93
C ILE A 185 -14.63 -4.78 13.52
N ILE A 186 -15.35 -5.90 13.47
CA ILE A 186 -14.83 -7.19 13.01
C ILE A 186 -14.34 -7.06 11.56
N ALA A 187 -15.14 -6.47 10.68
CA ALA A 187 -14.74 -6.24 9.29
C ALA A 187 -13.45 -5.40 9.18
N GLY A 188 -13.30 -4.37 10.02
CA GLY A 188 -12.08 -3.56 10.06
C GLY A 188 -10.84 -4.36 10.44
N TRP A 189 -10.94 -5.23 11.45
CA TRP A 189 -9.85 -6.12 11.84
C TRP A 189 -9.58 -7.23 10.83
N LEU A 190 -10.60 -7.77 10.16
CA LEU A 190 -10.43 -8.74 9.08
C LEU A 190 -9.73 -8.11 7.86
N VAL A 191 -10.06 -6.86 7.51
CA VAL A 191 -9.34 -6.11 6.47
C VAL A 191 -7.90 -5.83 6.88
N ALA A 192 -7.63 -5.53 8.15
CA ALA A 192 -6.26 -5.45 8.66
C ALA A 192 -5.54 -6.80 8.52
N GLY A 193 -6.19 -7.92 8.86
CA GLY A 193 -5.63 -9.27 8.68
C GLY A 193 -5.37 -9.62 7.20
N TRP A 194 -6.24 -9.19 6.29
CA TRP A 194 -6.00 -9.29 4.85
C TRP A 194 -4.81 -8.44 4.41
N GLN A 195 -4.70 -7.19 4.87
CA GLN A 195 -3.55 -6.33 4.60
C GLN A 195 -2.24 -6.93 5.13
N GLN A 196 -2.29 -7.61 6.28
CA GLN A 196 -1.16 -8.32 6.88
C GLN A 196 -0.61 -9.43 5.97
N SER A 197 -1.50 -10.20 5.34
CA SER A 197 -1.12 -11.36 4.54
C SER A 197 -0.54 -11.01 3.17
N ILE A 198 -0.62 -9.74 2.75
CA ILE A 198 -0.03 -9.27 1.48
C ILE A 198 1.49 -9.15 1.59
N GLY A 199 2.00 -8.56 2.67
CA GLY A 199 3.44 -8.35 2.82
C GLY A 199 3.83 -7.68 4.12
N PHE A 200 4.96 -8.11 4.66
CA PHE A 200 5.54 -7.66 5.92
C PHE A 200 5.89 -6.16 5.91
N SER A 201 6.32 -5.64 4.75
CA SER A 201 6.80 -4.25 4.64
C SER A 201 5.72 -3.20 4.94
N LEU A 202 4.46 -3.42 4.58
CA LEU A 202 3.34 -2.53 4.95
C LEU A 202 2.64 -2.96 6.23
N ALA A 203 2.59 -4.28 6.49
CA ALA A 203 2.08 -4.86 7.72
C ALA A 203 2.69 -4.21 8.96
N ILE A 204 4.02 -4.18 9.07
CA ILE A 204 4.69 -3.58 10.24
C ILE A 204 4.33 -2.09 10.41
N GLN A 205 4.22 -1.34 9.32
CA GLN A 205 3.83 0.08 9.40
C GLN A 205 2.39 0.24 9.90
N MET A 206 1.48 -0.61 9.42
CA MET A 206 0.09 -0.63 9.85
C MET A 206 -0.04 -1.08 11.31
N ASP A 207 0.67 -2.12 11.74
CA ASP A 207 0.62 -2.67 13.10
C ASP A 207 1.04 -1.61 14.11
N TYR A 208 2.15 -0.92 13.85
CA TYR A 208 2.63 0.19 14.68
C TYR A 208 1.67 1.39 14.66
N LEU A 209 1.05 1.69 13.51
CA LEU A 209 0.03 2.73 13.42
C LEU A 209 -1.21 2.39 14.26
N LEU A 210 -1.72 1.15 14.16
CA LEU A 210 -2.86 0.66 14.92
C LEU A 210 -2.56 0.63 16.43
N LEU A 211 -1.34 0.23 16.81
CA LEU A 211 -0.87 0.29 18.19
C LEU A 211 -0.87 1.73 18.72
N LEU A 212 -0.30 2.67 17.96
CA LEU A 212 -0.26 4.09 18.33
C LEU A 212 -1.67 4.67 18.46
N LEU A 213 -2.56 4.40 17.49
CA LEU A 213 -3.95 4.85 17.53
C LEU A 213 -4.72 4.19 18.68
N GLY A 214 -4.45 2.92 18.98
CA GLY A 214 -5.00 2.20 20.12
C GLY A 214 -4.55 2.81 21.45
N LEU A 215 -3.27 3.19 21.59
CA LEU A 215 -2.74 3.88 22.76
C LEU A 215 -3.38 5.26 22.92
N ILE A 216 -3.50 6.05 21.84
CA ILE A 216 -4.22 7.33 21.86
C ILE A 216 -5.69 7.11 22.27
N GLY A 217 -6.33 6.06 21.75
CA GLY A 217 -7.67 5.65 22.13
C GLY A 217 -7.79 5.31 23.62
N ALA A 218 -6.85 4.54 24.16
CA ALA A 218 -6.81 4.18 25.57
C ALA A 218 -6.62 5.40 26.48
N VAL A 219 -5.66 6.28 26.15
CA VAL A 219 -5.42 7.54 26.89
C VAL A 219 -6.67 8.41 26.86
N THR A 220 -7.28 8.59 25.69
CA THR A 220 -8.50 9.40 25.56
C THR A 220 -9.70 8.78 26.30
N TRP A 221 -9.81 7.45 26.34
CA TRP A 221 -10.81 6.74 27.14
C TRP A 221 -10.62 6.95 28.65
N VAL A 222 -9.37 6.86 29.15
CA VAL A 222 -9.05 7.13 30.56
C VAL A 222 -9.38 8.59 30.92
N VAL A 223 -8.91 9.55 30.12
CA VAL A 223 -9.17 10.98 30.33
C VAL A 223 -10.65 11.33 30.23
N ALA A 224 -11.43 10.57 29.45
CA ALA A 224 -12.88 10.74 29.35
C ALA A 224 -13.66 10.18 30.55
N GLY A 225 -12.99 9.61 31.56
CA GLY A 225 -13.63 9.04 32.74
C GLY A 225 -14.07 7.59 32.55
N ARG A 226 -13.39 6.84 31.66
CA ARG A 226 -13.61 5.41 31.43
C ARG A 226 -15.08 5.07 31.13
N PRO A 227 -15.70 5.70 30.11
CA PRO A 227 -17.08 5.39 29.76
C PRO A 227 -17.24 3.89 29.46
N LYS A 228 -18.34 3.30 29.92
CA LYS A 228 -18.63 1.87 29.69
C LYS A 228 -18.75 1.60 28.19
N PRO A 229 -17.94 0.71 27.61
CA PRO A 229 -18.10 0.32 26.22
C PRO A 229 -19.40 -0.47 26.04
N SER A 230 -20.02 -0.32 24.89
CA SER A 230 -21.17 -1.12 24.49
C SER A 230 -20.78 -2.58 24.27
N ARG A 231 -21.78 -3.48 24.31
CA ARG A 231 -21.57 -4.90 23.98
C ARG A 231 -21.02 -5.09 22.56
N GLY A 232 -21.48 -4.28 21.61
CA GLY A 232 -21.03 -4.34 20.23
C GLY A 232 -19.56 -3.97 20.07
N GLU A 233 -19.09 -2.95 20.79
CA GLU A 233 -17.67 -2.56 20.81
C GLU A 233 -16.82 -3.65 21.46
N LEU A 234 -17.24 -4.21 22.59
CA LEU A 234 -16.49 -5.28 23.27
C LEU A 234 -16.38 -6.54 22.41
N VAL A 235 -17.51 -7.07 21.93
CA VAL A 235 -17.54 -8.30 21.11
C VAL A 235 -16.82 -8.07 19.79
N GLY A 236 -17.07 -6.95 19.13
CA GLY A 236 -16.43 -6.62 17.86
C GLY A 236 -14.91 -6.50 17.99
N THR A 237 -14.43 -5.85 19.05
CA THR A 237 -13.00 -5.71 19.32
C THR A 237 -12.37 -7.06 19.69
N ALA A 238 -13.01 -7.84 20.57
CA ALA A 238 -12.47 -9.13 20.99
C ALA A 238 -12.37 -10.12 19.82
N LEU A 239 -13.47 -10.33 19.08
CA LEU A 239 -13.48 -11.24 17.93
C LEU A 239 -12.59 -10.73 16.80
N GLY A 240 -12.58 -9.43 16.55
CA GLY A 240 -11.72 -8.82 15.55
C GLY A 240 -10.23 -8.99 15.87
N LEU A 241 -9.81 -8.69 17.11
CA LEU A 241 -8.42 -8.88 17.54
C LEU A 241 -7.99 -10.35 17.52
N VAL A 242 -8.88 -11.28 17.85
CA VAL A 242 -8.59 -12.72 17.70
C VAL A 242 -8.35 -13.07 16.23
N GLY A 243 -9.24 -12.64 15.31
CA GLY A 243 -9.06 -12.87 13.88
C GLY A 243 -7.78 -12.24 13.33
N PHE A 244 -7.47 -11.02 13.76
CA PHE A 244 -6.26 -10.32 13.38
C PHE A 244 -4.99 -10.99 13.92
N GLY A 245 -5.02 -11.44 15.19
CA GLY A 245 -3.94 -12.20 15.80
C GLY A 245 -3.68 -13.54 15.09
N ILE A 246 -4.74 -14.22 14.65
CA ILE A 246 -4.61 -15.44 13.82
C ILE A 246 -3.93 -15.13 12.48
N ALA A 247 -4.31 -14.04 11.82
CA ALA A 247 -3.70 -13.62 10.55
C ALA A 247 -2.22 -13.26 10.72
N ILE A 248 -1.86 -12.53 11.80
CA ILE A 248 -0.48 -12.24 12.18
C ILE A 248 0.28 -13.54 12.41
N TRP A 249 -0.24 -14.44 13.26
CA TRP A 249 0.43 -15.70 13.58
C TRP A 249 0.64 -16.58 12.35
N TRP A 250 -0.39 -16.72 11.50
CA TRP A 250 -0.30 -17.52 10.28
C TRP A 250 0.74 -16.97 9.30
N SER A 251 0.84 -15.64 9.21
CA SER A 251 1.79 -14.96 8.33
C SER A 251 3.21 -15.00 8.89
N LEU A 252 3.41 -14.70 10.18
CA LEU A 252 4.74 -14.56 10.80
C LEU A 252 5.46 -15.89 11.04
N ARG A 253 4.73 -16.98 11.31
CA ARG A 253 5.34 -18.28 11.65
C ARG A 253 6.37 -18.79 10.61
N PRO A 254 6.13 -18.78 9.27
CA PRO A 254 7.15 -19.18 8.31
C PRO A 254 8.32 -18.19 8.25
N TYR A 255 8.07 -16.87 8.32
CA TYR A 255 9.15 -15.88 8.32
C TYR A 255 10.09 -16.07 9.51
N ALA A 256 9.54 -16.34 10.71
CA ALA A 256 10.34 -16.66 11.89
C ALA A 256 11.23 -17.90 11.66
N ARG A 257 10.67 -18.99 11.10
CA ARG A 257 11.47 -20.18 10.75
C ARG A 257 12.60 -19.88 9.76
N VAL A 258 12.33 -19.02 8.76
CA VAL A 258 13.34 -18.60 7.80
C VAL A 258 14.44 -17.79 8.47
N VAL A 259 14.09 -16.86 9.36
CA VAL A 259 15.05 -16.07 10.15
C VAL A 259 15.89 -16.96 11.06
N ASP A 260 15.28 -17.94 11.74
CA ASP A 260 16.00 -18.84 12.64
C ASP A 260 16.95 -19.79 11.88
N ALA A 261 16.57 -20.21 10.66
CA ALA A 261 17.34 -21.15 9.85
C ALA A 261 18.44 -20.50 9.01
N ASN A 262 18.45 -19.17 8.84
CA ASN A 262 19.37 -18.48 7.94
C ASN A 262 20.08 -17.32 8.64
N THR A 263 21.41 -17.25 8.49
CA THR A 263 22.18 -16.10 8.95
C THR A 263 22.04 -14.92 7.96
N GLY A 264 21.88 -13.70 8.46
CA GLY A 264 21.90 -12.48 7.62
C GLY A 264 20.55 -12.02 7.07
N THR A 265 19.45 -12.39 7.72
CA THR A 265 18.09 -11.91 7.37
C THR A 265 17.81 -10.46 7.80
N SER A 266 18.56 -9.93 8.78
CA SER A 266 18.51 -8.52 9.18
C SER A 266 19.50 -7.68 8.37
N TYR A 267 19.13 -6.42 8.10
CA TYR A 267 19.95 -5.51 7.30
C TYR A 267 20.86 -4.64 8.16
N SER A 268 22.13 -4.54 7.80
CA SER A 268 23.05 -3.59 8.43
C SER A 268 22.61 -2.14 8.20
N LEU A 269 22.93 -1.24 9.14
CA LEU A 269 22.70 0.20 8.96
C LEU A 269 23.35 0.77 7.69
N SER A 270 24.49 0.20 7.24
CA SER A 270 25.11 0.57 5.96
C SER A 270 24.25 0.19 4.75
N THR A 271 23.63 -0.98 4.77
CA THR A 271 22.69 -1.42 3.73
C THR A 271 21.43 -0.57 3.73
N VAL A 272 20.90 -0.25 4.91
CA VAL A 272 19.74 0.64 5.04
C VAL A 272 20.08 2.06 4.56
N MET A 273 21.29 2.56 4.88
CA MET A 273 21.75 3.89 4.42
C MET A 273 21.84 3.98 2.90
N SER A 274 22.34 2.94 2.21
CA SER A 274 22.46 2.96 0.75
C SER A 274 21.11 3.01 0.03
N MET A 275 20.03 2.57 0.70
CA MET A 275 18.65 2.64 0.22
C MET A 275 17.83 3.78 0.86
N SER A 276 18.48 4.65 1.66
CA SER A 276 17.80 5.74 2.35
C SER A 276 17.66 6.97 1.43
N PRO A 277 16.44 7.49 1.22
CA PRO A 277 16.20 8.69 0.41
C PRO A 277 16.91 9.94 0.97
N SER A 278 17.26 10.87 0.09
CA SER A 278 17.78 12.18 0.50
C SER A 278 16.65 13.19 0.73
N PRO A 279 16.86 14.29 1.46
CA PRO A 279 15.86 15.36 1.57
C PRO A 279 15.39 15.91 0.21
N TRP A 280 16.27 15.90 -0.79
CA TRP A 280 15.94 16.30 -2.17
C TRP A 280 14.88 15.41 -2.82
N SER A 281 14.65 14.19 -2.31
CA SER A 281 13.57 13.31 -2.76
C SER A 281 12.19 13.91 -2.62
N PHE A 282 11.96 14.84 -1.69
CA PHE A 282 10.66 15.51 -1.58
C PHE A 282 10.40 16.58 -2.66
N LEU A 283 11.44 17.00 -3.37
CA LEU A 283 11.37 18.05 -4.40
C LEU A 283 11.49 17.51 -5.82
N ALA A 284 11.99 16.30 -5.98
CA ALA A 284 12.23 15.69 -7.28
C ALA A 284 11.05 14.82 -7.69
N PRO A 285 10.20 15.24 -8.66
CA PRO A 285 9.09 14.41 -9.14
C PRO A 285 9.61 13.09 -9.74
N PRO A 286 8.80 12.02 -9.75
CA PRO A 286 9.17 10.77 -10.41
C PRO A 286 9.39 11.00 -11.91
N ARG A 287 10.42 10.38 -12.48
CA ARG A 287 10.73 10.45 -13.92
C ARG A 287 9.64 9.89 -14.83
N GLN A 288 8.67 9.19 -14.27
CA GLN A 288 7.57 8.55 -15.00
C GLN A 288 6.36 9.49 -15.18
N THR A 289 6.34 10.66 -14.52
CA THR A 289 5.22 11.59 -14.67
C THR A 289 5.39 12.45 -15.91
N ALA A 290 4.43 12.41 -16.84
CA ALA A 290 4.51 13.14 -18.10
C ALA A 290 4.54 14.67 -17.90
N LEU A 291 3.87 15.18 -16.87
CA LEU A 291 3.78 16.61 -16.56
C LEU A 291 5.14 17.22 -16.13
N TRP A 292 6.02 16.41 -15.57
CA TRP A 292 7.29 16.85 -14.97
C TRP A 292 8.51 16.20 -15.62
N ASP A 293 8.38 15.80 -16.89
CA ASP A 293 9.49 15.20 -17.61
C ASP A 293 10.70 16.16 -17.63
N GLY A 294 11.90 15.60 -17.42
CA GLY A 294 13.15 16.35 -17.29
C GLY A 294 13.36 17.10 -15.97
N TRP A 295 12.32 17.48 -15.19
CA TRP A 295 12.51 18.25 -13.94
C TRP A 295 13.34 17.52 -12.88
N ALA A 296 13.12 16.20 -12.75
CA ALA A 296 13.85 15.37 -11.80
C ALA A 296 15.37 15.38 -12.06
N ASP A 297 15.79 15.49 -13.32
CA ASP A 297 17.19 15.48 -13.72
C ASP A 297 17.94 16.76 -13.30
N TRP A 298 17.24 17.86 -13.04
CA TRP A 298 17.82 19.10 -12.51
C TRP A 298 18.05 19.06 -11.00
N ILE A 299 17.23 18.30 -10.28
CA ILE A 299 17.16 18.34 -8.81
C ILE A 299 17.93 17.16 -8.19
N MET A 300 17.92 16.00 -8.84
CA MET A 300 18.54 14.78 -8.31
C MET A 300 19.81 14.38 -9.06
N PRO A 301 20.92 14.12 -8.34
CA PRO A 301 22.07 13.44 -8.90
C PRO A 301 21.66 12.07 -9.47
N ARG A 302 22.08 11.77 -10.70
CA ARG A 302 21.81 10.47 -11.39
C ARG A 302 22.35 9.24 -10.64
N THR A 303 23.16 9.45 -9.61
CA THR A 303 23.92 8.43 -8.88
C THR A 303 23.24 7.94 -7.59
N GLY A 304 22.09 8.49 -7.19
CA GLY A 304 21.40 8.10 -5.97
C GLY A 304 20.38 6.97 -6.18
N HIS A 305 20.47 5.89 -5.39
CA HIS A 305 19.46 4.81 -5.33
C HIS A 305 18.15 5.22 -4.61
N GLY A 306 17.91 6.52 -4.43
CA GLY A 306 16.76 7.03 -3.70
C GLY A 306 15.52 7.15 -4.59
N TYR A 307 14.40 6.57 -4.14
CA TYR A 307 13.09 6.86 -4.71
C TYR A 307 12.76 8.35 -4.54
N SER A 308 11.97 8.90 -5.47
CA SER A 308 11.29 10.17 -5.24
C SER A 308 10.36 9.99 -4.05
N LEU A 309 10.24 11.01 -3.21
CA LEU A 309 9.28 11.15 -2.12
C LEU A 309 8.35 12.34 -2.39
N TYR A 310 8.25 12.75 -3.67
CA TYR A 310 7.52 13.93 -4.08
C TYR A 310 6.02 13.76 -3.84
N PRO A 311 5.40 14.61 -3.00
CA PRO A 311 4.00 14.47 -2.63
C PRO A 311 3.01 15.04 -3.67
N GLY A 312 3.50 15.75 -4.68
CA GLY A 312 2.69 16.57 -5.59
C GLY A 312 2.48 17.99 -5.06
N VAL A 313 2.74 19.01 -5.88
CA VAL A 313 2.62 20.43 -5.47
C VAL A 313 1.17 20.79 -5.16
N VAL A 314 0.22 20.37 -6.01
CA VAL A 314 -1.21 20.66 -5.81
C VAL A 314 -1.71 20.03 -4.52
N ALA A 315 -1.34 18.76 -4.28
CA ALA A 315 -1.69 18.04 -3.06
C ALA A 315 -1.06 18.70 -1.83
N ALA A 316 0.22 19.09 -1.87
CA ALA A 316 0.88 19.75 -0.76
C ALA A 316 0.22 21.10 -0.40
N LEU A 317 -0.09 21.95 -1.39
CA LEU A 317 -0.74 23.23 -1.17
C LEU A 317 -2.15 23.06 -0.59
N LEU A 318 -2.95 22.14 -1.13
CA LEU A 318 -4.28 21.84 -0.59
C LEU A 318 -4.22 21.25 0.82
N ALA A 319 -3.22 20.43 1.14
CA ALA A 319 -3.01 19.91 2.48
C ALA A 319 -2.73 21.05 3.49
N LEU A 320 -1.92 22.05 3.12
CA LEU A 320 -1.69 23.24 3.95
C LEU A 320 -2.99 24.02 4.20
N VAL A 321 -3.84 24.17 3.18
CA VAL A 321 -5.17 24.77 3.33
C VAL A 321 -6.06 23.92 4.25
N GLY A 322 -5.96 22.59 4.16
CA GLY A 322 -6.71 21.63 4.98
C GLY A 322 -6.44 21.74 6.48
N LEU A 323 -5.25 22.19 6.88
CA LEU A 323 -4.94 22.47 8.29
C LEU A 323 -5.87 23.52 8.92
N PHE A 324 -6.53 24.35 8.10
CA PHE A 324 -7.45 25.39 8.55
C PHE A 324 -8.92 24.97 8.47
N TRP A 325 -9.24 23.79 7.92
CA TRP A 325 -10.63 23.33 7.79
C TRP A 325 -11.25 23.02 9.15
N LYS A 326 -12.36 23.67 9.50
CA LYS A 326 -12.98 23.55 10.83
C LYS A 326 -13.97 22.39 10.97
N GLY A 327 -14.20 21.60 9.91
CA GLY A 327 -15.09 20.43 9.96
C GLY A 327 -14.57 19.29 10.86
N VAL A 328 -13.26 19.26 11.12
CA VAL A 328 -12.63 18.33 12.08
C VAL A 328 -12.00 19.06 13.28
N PRO A 329 -11.99 18.42 14.48
CA PRO A 329 -11.34 18.97 15.66
C PRO A 329 -9.88 19.37 15.41
N LYS A 330 -9.43 20.46 16.05
CA LYS A 330 -8.05 20.96 15.96
C LYS A 330 -7.01 19.87 16.28
N ALA A 331 -7.27 19.03 17.29
CA ALA A 331 -6.39 17.93 17.67
C ALA A 331 -6.16 16.91 16.53
N ILE A 332 -7.19 16.62 15.73
CA ILE A 332 -7.07 15.69 14.60
C ILE A 332 -6.26 16.31 13.47
N ARG A 333 -6.47 17.60 13.19
CA ARG A 333 -5.67 18.33 12.18
C ARG A 333 -4.20 18.40 12.55
N ILE A 334 -3.91 18.69 13.83
CA ILE A 334 -2.55 18.67 14.34
C ILE A 334 -1.98 17.26 14.29
N GLY A 335 -2.76 16.25 14.70
CA GLY A 335 -2.36 14.85 14.62
C GLY A 335 -1.99 14.45 13.19
N LEU A 336 -2.82 14.79 12.19
CA LEU A 336 -2.51 14.56 10.78
C LEU A 336 -1.23 15.29 10.34
N ALA A 337 -1.05 16.56 10.73
CA ALA A 337 0.17 17.31 10.40
C ALA A 337 1.43 16.69 11.02
N VAL A 338 1.35 16.29 12.29
CA VAL A 338 2.44 15.61 13.01
C VAL A 338 2.72 14.26 12.40
N THR A 339 1.70 13.48 12.04
CA THR A 339 1.86 12.19 11.33
C THR A 339 2.52 12.40 9.97
N THR A 340 2.07 13.37 9.18
CA THR A 340 2.68 13.70 7.88
C THR A 340 4.15 14.05 8.05
N LEU A 341 4.49 15.01 8.92
CA LEU A 341 5.89 15.44 9.11
C LEU A 341 6.76 14.35 9.75
N GLY A 342 6.24 13.63 10.74
CA GLY A 342 6.94 12.52 11.40
C GLY A 342 7.24 11.38 10.43
N ALA A 343 6.26 10.95 9.64
CA ALA A 343 6.45 9.92 8.62
C ALA A 343 7.38 10.38 7.49
N MET A 344 7.34 11.67 7.10
CA MET A 344 8.33 12.25 6.18
C MET A 344 9.75 12.13 6.73
N LEU A 345 9.98 12.51 7.98
CA LEU A 345 11.30 12.42 8.61
C LEU A 345 11.78 10.96 8.74
N LEU A 346 10.89 10.04 9.10
CA LEU A 346 11.18 8.61 9.15
C LEU A 346 11.53 8.05 7.76
N SER A 347 10.85 8.52 6.70
CA SER A 347 11.09 8.04 5.33
C SER A 347 12.46 8.42 4.76
N LEU A 348 13.18 9.36 5.40
CA LEU A 348 14.58 9.69 5.06
C LEU A 348 15.58 8.60 5.49
N GLY A 349 15.16 7.65 6.31
CA GLY A 349 15.99 6.54 6.75
C GLY A 349 17.12 6.95 7.67
N VAL A 350 18.31 6.40 7.45
CA VAL A 350 19.46 6.56 8.34
C VAL A 350 20.62 7.26 7.62
N ARG A 351 21.48 7.92 8.40
CA ARG A 351 22.81 8.37 7.96
C ARG A 351 23.83 7.90 8.99
N LEU A 352 25.05 7.60 8.55
CA LEU A 352 26.12 7.16 9.44
C LEU A 352 26.99 8.32 9.96
N SER A 353 26.93 9.49 9.31
CA SER A 353 27.75 10.65 9.64
C SER A 353 26.94 11.95 9.68
N GLY A 354 27.54 12.99 10.27
CA GLY A 354 26.94 14.32 10.40
C GLY A 354 25.68 14.36 11.27
N PRO A 355 24.90 15.46 11.22
CA PRO A 355 23.64 15.59 11.96
C PRO A 355 22.59 14.54 11.59
N GLY A 356 22.66 13.98 10.37
CA GLY A 356 21.74 12.95 9.90
C GLY A 356 21.78 11.63 10.69
N ARG A 357 22.82 11.40 11.51
CA ARG A 357 22.90 10.23 12.39
C ARG A 357 21.79 10.16 13.44
N PHE A 358 21.14 11.29 13.69
CA PHE A 358 20.04 11.45 14.64
C PHE A 358 18.65 11.38 13.96
N LEU A 359 18.58 10.97 12.69
CA LEU A 359 17.30 10.75 12.04
C LEU A 359 16.48 9.68 12.78
N PRO A 360 15.16 9.89 12.95
CA PRO A 360 14.35 9.08 13.86
C PRO A 360 14.20 7.62 13.42
N TYR A 361 14.41 7.29 12.13
CA TYR A 361 14.32 5.91 11.66
C TYR A 361 15.32 4.99 12.36
N ARG A 362 16.48 5.52 12.75
CA ARG A 362 17.48 4.74 13.47
C ARG A 362 16.93 4.16 14.77
N ALA A 363 16.10 4.91 15.50
CA ALA A 363 15.45 4.42 16.71
C ALA A 363 14.50 3.25 16.40
N LEU A 364 13.75 3.31 15.29
CA LEU A 364 12.92 2.19 14.83
C LEU A 364 13.77 0.95 14.57
N HIS A 365 14.81 1.10 13.77
CA HIS A 365 15.73 0.01 13.42
C HIS A 365 16.42 -0.61 14.65
N ASP A 366 16.92 0.21 15.58
CA ASP A 366 17.76 -0.27 16.69
C ASP A 366 16.94 -0.82 17.86
N TRP A 367 15.70 -0.37 18.08
CA TRP A 367 14.94 -0.66 19.30
C TRP A 367 13.56 -1.30 19.10
N PHE A 368 12.98 -1.22 17.91
CA PHE A 368 11.62 -1.70 17.68
C PHE A 368 11.62 -3.01 16.88
N PRO A 369 10.96 -4.07 17.38
CA PRO A 369 10.95 -5.38 16.71
C PRO A 369 10.50 -5.34 15.25
N GLY A 370 11.25 -6.03 14.38
CA GLY A 370 10.93 -6.21 12.96
C GLY A 370 11.33 -5.06 12.03
N TRP A 371 11.83 -3.93 12.55
CA TRP A 371 12.30 -2.83 11.70
C TRP A 371 13.71 -3.06 11.12
N ASP A 372 14.48 -3.95 11.72
CA ASP A 372 15.81 -4.38 11.28
C ASP A 372 15.79 -5.23 9.99
N VAL A 373 14.63 -5.81 9.65
CA VAL A 373 14.41 -6.52 8.38
C VAL A 373 13.90 -5.60 7.26
N ILE A 374 13.70 -4.30 7.52
CA ILE A 374 13.26 -3.32 6.51
C ILE A 374 14.46 -2.55 5.95
N ARG A 375 14.86 -2.89 4.71
CA ARG A 375 15.97 -2.22 4.01
C ARG A 375 15.64 -0.87 3.38
N THR A 376 14.36 -0.58 3.10
CA THR A 376 13.97 0.62 2.33
C THR A 376 13.06 1.54 3.15
N PRO A 377 13.62 2.45 3.96
CA PRO A 377 12.86 3.37 4.82
C PRO A 377 11.85 4.25 4.08
N GLY A 378 12.14 4.58 2.81
CA GLY A 378 11.27 5.40 1.96
C GLY A 378 9.84 4.87 1.83
N ARG A 379 9.60 3.57 2.10
CA ARG A 379 8.27 2.95 2.09
C ARG A 379 7.33 3.45 3.19
N ILE A 380 7.86 4.03 4.27
CA ILE A 380 7.07 4.73 5.31
C ILE A 380 6.28 5.90 4.73
N HIS A 381 6.69 6.43 3.58
CA HIS A 381 6.00 7.51 2.90
C HIS A 381 4.54 7.16 2.50
N THR A 382 4.15 5.88 2.54
CA THR A 382 2.74 5.45 2.50
C THR A 382 1.90 6.16 3.58
N VAL A 383 2.42 6.26 4.81
CA VAL A 383 1.74 6.93 5.93
C VAL A 383 1.68 8.44 5.71
N THR A 384 2.76 9.02 5.17
CA THR A 384 2.81 10.43 4.76
C THR A 384 1.71 10.75 3.75
N THR A 385 1.63 10.00 2.65
CA THR A 385 0.67 10.26 1.58
C THR A 385 -0.77 10.05 2.04
N LEU A 386 -1.03 9.07 2.91
CA LEU A 386 -2.34 8.88 3.52
C LEU A 386 -2.75 10.09 4.37
N ALA A 387 -1.92 10.52 5.32
CA ALA A 387 -2.23 11.66 6.18
C ALA A 387 -2.36 12.97 5.38
N LEU A 388 -1.51 13.16 4.37
CA LEU A 388 -1.56 14.28 3.44
C LEU A 388 -2.86 14.27 2.62
N ALA A 389 -3.30 13.11 2.11
CA ALA A 389 -4.55 12.98 1.36
C ALA A 389 -5.80 13.33 2.21
N LEU A 390 -5.79 12.99 3.50
CA LEU A 390 -6.85 13.41 4.43
C LEU A 390 -6.88 14.93 4.62
N LEU A 391 -5.71 15.58 4.65
CA LEU A 391 -5.61 17.04 4.68
C LEU A 391 -6.03 17.69 3.36
N VAL A 392 -5.67 17.11 2.20
CA VAL A 392 -6.12 17.57 0.87
C VAL A 392 -7.63 17.62 0.80
N ALA A 393 -8.31 16.56 1.23
CA ALA A 393 -9.76 16.49 1.27
C ALA A 393 -10.36 17.62 2.13
N GLY A 394 -9.75 17.90 3.30
CA GLY A 394 -10.12 19.04 4.14
C GLY A 394 -9.87 20.40 3.47
N GLY A 395 -8.78 20.54 2.70
CA GLY A 395 -8.46 21.76 1.97
C GLY A 395 -9.48 22.09 0.89
N VAL A 396 -9.86 21.10 0.09
CA VAL A 396 -10.92 21.23 -0.92
C VAL A 396 -12.27 21.51 -0.26
N ALA A 397 -12.58 20.84 0.85
CA ALA A 397 -13.80 21.09 1.62
C ALA A 397 -13.89 22.54 2.11
N LEU A 398 -12.80 23.08 2.67
CA LEU A 398 -12.75 24.47 3.14
C LEU A 398 -13.00 25.48 2.02
N VAL A 399 -12.41 25.27 0.84
CA VAL A 399 -12.62 26.15 -0.33
C VAL A 399 -14.08 26.06 -0.79
N GLN A 400 -14.61 24.85 -0.90
CA GLN A 400 -16.00 24.62 -1.32
C GLN A 400 -17.00 25.26 -0.34
N GLU A 401 -16.85 25.05 0.96
CA GLU A 401 -17.69 25.64 2.01
C GLU A 401 -17.69 27.18 1.96
N ARG A 402 -16.51 27.79 1.77
CA ARG A 402 -16.39 29.25 1.64
C ARG A 402 -17.09 29.80 0.41
N LEU A 403 -17.04 29.08 -0.71
CA LEU A 403 -17.70 29.51 -1.94
C LEU A 403 -19.22 29.33 -1.86
N VAL A 404 -19.69 28.24 -1.24
CA VAL A 404 -21.12 28.04 -0.94
C VAL A 404 -21.64 29.17 -0.06
N ALA A 405 -20.93 29.55 1.00
CA ALA A 405 -21.31 30.66 1.88
C ALA A 405 -21.37 32.03 1.16
N ARG A 406 -20.71 32.18 0.01
CA ARG A 406 -20.74 33.37 -0.85
C ARG A 406 -21.76 33.27 -2.00
N GLY A 407 -22.64 32.26 -2.00
CA GLY A 407 -23.59 32.02 -3.08
C GLY A 407 -22.97 31.45 -4.37
N ARG A 408 -21.70 31.02 -4.34
CA ARG A 408 -20.92 30.52 -5.49
C ARG A 408 -20.72 29.00 -5.46
N GLY A 409 -21.74 28.26 -5.03
CA GLY A 409 -21.65 26.81 -4.83
C GLY A 409 -21.22 26.02 -6.06
N GLN A 410 -21.73 26.38 -7.25
CA GLN A 410 -21.36 25.74 -8.52
C GLN A 410 -19.87 25.89 -8.84
N ILE A 411 -19.30 27.08 -8.59
CA ILE A 411 -17.85 27.33 -8.75
C ILE A 411 -17.08 26.48 -7.74
N GLY A 412 -17.56 26.36 -6.50
CA GLY A 412 -16.95 25.48 -5.49
C GLY A 412 -16.90 24.02 -5.94
N SER A 413 -17.99 23.49 -6.51
CA SER A 413 -18.03 22.14 -7.06
C SER A 413 -17.09 21.97 -8.26
N ALA A 414 -17.08 22.93 -9.19
CA ALA A 414 -16.18 22.91 -10.35
C ALA A 414 -14.70 22.92 -9.93
N LEU A 415 -14.33 23.72 -8.93
CA LEU A 415 -12.97 23.74 -8.39
C LEU A 415 -12.59 22.44 -7.67
N ALA A 416 -13.52 21.77 -6.99
CA ALA A 416 -13.27 20.47 -6.38
C ALA A 416 -12.99 19.39 -7.43
N VAL A 417 -13.75 19.39 -8.53
CA VAL A 417 -13.50 18.51 -9.69
C VAL A 417 -12.16 18.86 -10.35
N ALA A 418 -11.89 20.14 -10.60
CA ALA A 418 -10.63 20.59 -11.18
C ALA A 418 -9.42 20.20 -10.31
N ALA A 419 -9.51 20.37 -8.98
CA ALA A 419 -8.47 19.92 -8.05
C ALA A 419 -8.24 18.41 -8.14
N THR A 420 -9.32 17.61 -8.23
CA THR A 420 -9.23 16.15 -8.40
C THR A 420 -8.51 15.79 -9.71
N LEU A 421 -8.88 16.44 -10.82
CA LEU A 421 -8.26 16.21 -12.13
C LEU A 421 -6.79 16.63 -12.16
N LEU A 422 -6.44 17.76 -11.54
CA LEU A 422 -5.06 18.22 -11.43
C LEU A 422 -4.19 17.26 -10.60
N ILE A 423 -4.74 16.70 -9.52
CA ILE A 423 -4.05 15.68 -8.72
C ILE A 423 -3.82 14.41 -9.54
N LEU A 424 -4.83 13.95 -10.29
CA LEU A 424 -4.69 12.81 -11.20
C LEU A 424 -3.62 13.08 -12.28
N ALA A 425 -3.58 14.29 -12.83
CA ALA A 425 -2.58 14.70 -13.82
C ALA A 425 -1.16 14.78 -13.23
N ASP A 426 -1.00 15.28 -12.00
CA ASP A 426 0.27 15.36 -11.27
C ASP A 426 0.86 13.95 -11.04
N GLY A 427 0.00 12.99 -10.72
CA GLY A 427 0.31 11.57 -10.63
C GLY A 427 0.33 10.81 -11.95
N SER A 428 0.11 11.46 -13.10
CA SER A 428 -0.12 10.70 -14.33
C SER A 428 1.19 10.21 -14.94
N GLY A 429 1.28 8.91 -15.18
CA GLY A 429 2.27 8.30 -16.06
C GLY A 429 1.60 7.73 -17.30
N ILE A 430 0.96 8.56 -18.12
CA ILE A 430 0.28 8.14 -19.36
C ILE A 430 1.24 8.37 -20.55
N PRO A 431 1.56 7.35 -21.38
CA PRO A 431 1.21 5.94 -21.23
C PRO A 431 2.01 5.26 -20.11
N TYR A 432 1.34 4.42 -19.32
CA TYR A 432 2.02 3.70 -18.24
C TYR A 432 2.80 2.52 -18.82
N PRO A 433 4.07 2.29 -18.40
CA PRO A 433 4.86 1.18 -18.88
C PRO A 433 4.16 -0.17 -18.70
N ALA A 434 4.07 -0.92 -19.79
CA ALA A 434 3.50 -2.26 -19.82
C ALA A 434 4.27 -3.12 -20.84
N PRO A 435 5.47 -3.62 -20.50
CA PRO A 435 6.23 -4.47 -21.41
C PRO A 435 5.54 -5.82 -21.66
N GLN A 436 5.86 -6.40 -22.82
CA GLN A 436 5.43 -7.75 -23.20
C GLN A 436 6.11 -8.79 -22.31
N VAL A 437 5.33 -9.71 -21.74
CA VAL A 437 5.89 -10.82 -20.95
C VAL A 437 6.54 -11.83 -21.91
N PRO A 438 7.80 -12.24 -21.67
CA PRO A 438 8.48 -13.27 -22.45
C PRO A 438 7.76 -14.61 -22.37
N LYS A 439 7.67 -15.33 -23.50
CA LYS A 439 7.11 -16.68 -23.55
C LYS A 439 8.17 -17.72 -23.17
N PRO A 440 7.79 -18.82 -22.51
CA PRO A 440 8.70 -19.92 -22.24
C PRO A 440 9.16 -20.57 -23.54
N ALA A 441 10.34 -21.21 -23.48
CA ALA A 441 10.79 -22.09 -24.55
C ALA A 441 9.80 -23.24 -24.77
N ALA A 442 9.67 -23.69 -26.03
CA ALA A 442 8.80 -24.80 -26.37
C ALA A 442 9.19 -26.06 -25.58
N GLY A 443 8.19 -26.77 -25.06
CA GLY A 443 8.41 -28.00 -24.28
C GLY A 443 8.76 -27.80 -22.81
N LEU A 444 9.01 -26.56 -22.34
CA LEU A 444 9.33 -26.31 -20.92
C LEU A 444 8.21 -26.77 -19.98
N SER A 445 6.94 -26.68 -20.41
CA SER A 445 5.79 -27.15 -19.64
C SER A 445 5.73 -28.67 -19.48
N GLN A 446 6.49 -29.44 -20.27
CA GLN A 446 6.56 -30.90 -20.20
C GLN A 446 7.72 -31.39 -19.31
N VAL A 447 8.54 -30.48 -18.80
CA VAL A 447 9.71 -30.86 -17.97
C VAL A 447 9.25 -31.10 -16.53
N GLU A 448 9.50 -32.31 -16.02
CA GLU A 448 9.27 -32.65 -14.62
C GLU A 448 10.48 -32.24 -13.75
N GLY A 449 10.20 -31.77 -12.52
CA GLY A 449 11.25 -31.35 -11.58
C GLY A 449 11.85 -32.50 -10.75
N PRO A 450 12.94 -32.27 -10.00
CA PRO A 450 13.57 -30.98 -9.78
C PRO A 450 14.44 -30.54 -10.97
N LEU A 451 14.36 -29.26 -11.35
CA LEU A 451 15.12 -28.70 -12.46
C LEU A 451 15.92 -27.44 -12.07
N VAL A 452 16.97 -27.16 -12.84
CA VAL A 452 17.77 -25.93 -12.76
C VAL A 452 17.72 -25.27 -14.14
N GLN A 453 17.30 -24.01 -14.21
CA GLN A 453 17.34 -23.25 -15.47
C GLN A 453 18.57 -22.33 -15.50
N ILE A 454 19.31 -22.34 -16.62
CA ILE A 454 20.52 -21.55 -16.81
C ILE A 454 20.38 -20.57 -18.00
N PRO A 455 20.97 -19.37 -17.92
CA PRO A 455 21.81 -18.85 -16.82
C PRO A 455 21.00 -18.45 -15.58
N ALA A 456 21.49 -18.79 -14.37
CA ALA A 456 20.78 -18.58 -13.11
C ALA A 456 20.89 -17.14 -12.55
N GLY A 457 20.96 -16.13 -13.42
CA GLY A 457 21.02 -14.72 -13.04
C GLY A 457 19.70 -14.22 -12.45
N ALA A 458 19.74 -13.16 -11.64
CA ALA A 458 18.54 -12.62 -10.99
C ALA A 458 17.45 -12.17 -11.98
N GLN A 459 17.86 -11.62 -13.13
CA GLN A 459 16.94 -11.25 -14.22
C GLN A 459 16.27 -12.50 -14.81
N ASN A 460 17.06 -13.53 -15.14
CA ASN A 460 16.59 -14.77 -15.75
C ASN A 460 15.66 -15.54 -14.81
N ASN A 461 16.00 -15.62 -13.52
CA ASN A 461 15.18 -16.35 -12.55
C ASN A 461 13.77 -15.76 -12.39
N ARG A 462 13.57 -14.45 -12.62
CA ARG A 462 12.22 -13.84 -12.63
C ARG A 462 11.36 -14.40 -13.77
N GLU A 463 11.96 -14.56 -14.95
CA GLU A 463 11.29 -15.17 -16.10
C GLU A 463 11.03 -16.66 -15.86
N TYR A 464 12.00 -17.38 -15.29
CA TYR A 464 11.85 -18.80 -14.98
C TYR A 464 10.72 -19.07 -13.98
N LEU A 465 10.55 -18.21 -12.97
CA LEU A 465 9.43 -18.30 -12.04
C LEU A 465 8.09 -18.16 -12.75
N ILE A 466 7.91 -17.11 -13.56
CA ILE A 466 6.63 -16.90 -14.22
C ILE A 466 6.32 -18.01 -15.24
N TRP A 467 7.32 -18.55 -15.91
CA TRP A 467 7.18 -19.72 -16.80
C TRP A 467 6.81 -21.00 -16.06
N SER A 468 7.22 -21.13 -14.79
CA SER A 468 6.89 -22.30 -13.98
C SER A 468 5.39 -22.40 -13.64
N THR A 469 4.60 -21.35 -13.87
CA THR A 469 3.16 -21.34 -13.52
C THR A 469 2.28 -22.28 -14.35
N GLU A 470 2.83 -22.91 -15.39
CA GLU A 470 2.14 -23.96 -16.16
C GLU A 470 1.93 -25.24 -15.34
N SER A 471 2.91 -25.65 -14.54
CA SER A 471 2.87 -26.93 -13.81
C SER A 471 3.52 -26.90 -12.42
N PHE A 472 4.07 -25.75 -12.02
CA PHE A 472 4.84 -25.52 -10.80
C PHE A 472 5.86 -26.63 -10.49
N PRO A 473 6.76 -26.99 -11.44
CA PRO A 473 7.76 -28.02 -11.19
C PRO A 473 8.71 -27.55 -10.09
N LYS A 474 9.24 -28.50 -9.30
CA LYS A 474 10.31 -28.20 -8.35
C LYS A 474 11.51 -27.58 -9.07
N MET A 475 12.00 -26.47 -8.58
CA MET A 475 13.09 -25.68 -9.15
C MET A 475 14.16 -25.44 -8.08
N VAL A 476 15.41 -25.69 -8.45
CA VAL A 476 16.57 -25.45 -7.57
C VAL A 476 16.89 -23.95 -7.51
N ASN A 477 16.78 -23.23 -8.62
CA ASN A 477 16.93 -21.78 -8.67
C ASN A 477 15.59 -21.05 -8.49
N GLY A 478 15.67 -19.74 -8.25
CA GLY A 478 14.51 -18.90 -7.97
C GLY A 478 14.88 -17.43 -7.78
N ARG A 479 13.91 -16.62 -7.36
CA ARG A 479 14.10 -15.22 -7.04
C ARG A 479 13.25 -14.81 -5.83
N SER A 480 13.94 -14.28 -4.83
CA SER A 480 13.33 -13.68 -3.63
C SER A 480 14.29 -12.69 -2.97
N THR A 481 13.85 -12.07 -1.88
CA THR A 481 14.67 -11.13 -1.12
C THR A 481 15.86 -11.82 -0.45
N HIS A 482 15.62 -12.99 0.13
CA HIS A 482 16.64 -13.93 0.61
C HIS A 482 16.89 -15.01 -0.45
N ALA A 483 18.13 -15.46 -0.66
CA ALA A 483 18.44 -16.61 -1.52
C ALA A 483 19.37 -17.55 -0.73
N PRO A 484 19.03 -18.85 -0.59
CA PRO A 484 19.79 -19.82 0.19
C PRO A 484 21.06 -20.29 -0.51
#